data_AF-A0A1I0SUQ2-F1
#
_entry.id   AF-A0A1I0SUQ2-F1
#
_cell.length_a   1.000
_cell.length_b   1.000
_cell.length_c   1.000
_cell.angle_alpha   90.00
_cell.angle_beta   90.00
_cell.angle_gamma   90.00
#
_symmetry.space_group_name_H-M   'P 1'
#
loop_
_entity.id
_entity.type
_entity.pdbx_description
1 polymer ?
#
loop_
_entity_poly.entity_id
_entity_poly.type
_entity_poly.pdbx_seq_one_letter_code
_entity_poly.pdbx_strand_id
1 'polypeptide(L)'
;MINDFASANLARHIEDETKEYPDIPSSKKKGNEAAVSLNNKILYLEQSLEKVKKLSASGEEEKQIKALSQQLYELVIPVYKNEYLAYAKLCDSKGSRAAKDEMIKNIAEKYGARFEQTFNALMEKGKTYAHEHNIQVNWGK
;
A
#
# COMPACT_ATOMS: atom_id res chain seq x y z
N MET A 1 1.30 -5.81 -1.97
CA MET A 1 -0.16 -5.51 -2.04
C MET A 1 -0.42 -4.18 -1.35
N ILE A 2 -1.57 -3.56 -1.63
CA ILE A 2 -2.02 -2.27 -1.07
C ILE A 2 -3.18 -2.42 -0.08
N ASN A 3 -3.55 -3.66 0.26
CA ASN A 3 -4.65 -4.02 1.15
C ASN A 3 -4.50 -3.53 2.60
N ASP A 4 -3.29 -3.17 3.01
CA ASP A 4 -2.98 -2.62 4.33
C ASP A 4 -2.89 -1.09 4.34
N PHE A 5 -3.22 -0.41 3.24
CA PHE A 5 -3.15 1.05 3.15
C PHE A 5 -4.05 1.73 4.19
N ALA A 6 -3.56 2.83 4.76
CA ALA A 6 -4.23 3.62 5.79
C ALA A 6 -4.58 2.81 7.06
N SER A 7 -3.90 1.70 7.30
CA SER A 7 -4.10 0.84 8.48
C SER A 7 -2.92 0.88 9.44
N ALA A 8 -3.18 0.54 10.70
CA ALA A 8 -2.15 0.33 11.72
C ALA A 8 -1.18 -0.82 11.35
N ASN A 9 -1.62 -1.77 10.54
CA ASN A 9 -0.77 -2.86 10.08
C ASN A 9 0.36 -2.34 9.20
N LEU A 10 0.08 -1.52 8.19
CA LEU A 10 1.14 -0.96 7.35
C LEU A 10 2.13 -0.11 8.17
N ALA A 11 1.63 0.71 9.10
CA ALA A 11 2.47 1.48 10.00
C ALA A 11 3.44 0.59 10.79
N ARG A 12 2.90 -0.47 11.41
CA ARG A 12 3.70 -1.47 12.14
C ARG A 12 4.73 -2.14 11.25
N HIS A 13 4.37 -2.56 10.04
CA HIS A 13 5.31 -3.19 9.10
C HIS A 13 6.48 -2.25 8.74
N ILE A 14 6.20 -0.97 8.50
CA ILE A 14 7.24 0.02 8.21
C ILE A 14 8.14 0.24 9.44
N GLU A 15 7.56 0.33 10.64
CA GLU A 15 8.34 0.49 11.88
C GLU A 15 9.20 -0.75 12.20
N ASP A 16 8.66 -1.94 11.91
CA ASP A 16 9.31 -3.25 12.12
C ASP A 16 10.63 -3.37 11.32
N GLU A 17 10.74 -2.70 10.17
CA GLU A 17 11.98 -2.67 9.37
C GLU A 17 13.18 -2.10 10.16
N THR A 18 12.90 -1.28 11.17
CA THR A 18 13.92 -0.59 11.98
C THR A 18 14.23 -1.32 13.28
N LYS A 19 13.52 -2.41 13.61
CA LYS A 19 13.73 -3.14 14.86
C LYS A 19 15.12 -3.77 14.88
N GLU A 20 15.82 -3.54 15.98
CA GLU A 20 17.07 -4.20 16.31
C GLU A 20 16.85 -5.10 17.53
N TYR A 21 17.59 -6.20 17.58
CA TYR A 21 17.63 -7.12 18.71
C TYR A 21 19.06 -7.12 19.27
N PRO A 22 19.26 -6.81 20.56
CA PRO A 22 20.59 -6.71 21.16
C PRO A 22 21.47 -7.94 20.94
N ASP A 23 20.86 -9.13 20.99
CA ASP A 23 21.55 -10.41 20.89
C ASP A 23 21.71 -10.93 19.46
N ILE A 24 21.24 -10.18 18.45
CA ILE A 24 21.30 -10.58 17.03
C ILE A 24 22.09 -9.51 16.25
N PRO A 25 23.40 -9.68 16.04
CA PRO A 25 24.23 -8.70 15.34
C PRO A 25 23.74 -8.37 13.93
N SER A 26 23.17 -9.34 13.20
CA SER A 26 22.61 -9.14 11.85
C SER A 26 21.34 -8.27 11.83
N SER A 27 20.74 -8.00 12.99
CA SER A 27 19.60 -7.10 13.11
C SER A 27 20.00 -5.62 13.16
N LYS A 28 21.30 -5.30 13.26
CA LYS A 28 21.79 -3.93 13.33
C LYS A 28 21.47 -3.16 12.05
N LYS A 29 20.91 -1.96 12.23
CA LYS A 29 20.36 -1.13 11.16
C LYS A 29 21.26 0.07 10.90
N LYS A 30 21.29 0.49 9.64
CA LYS A 30 21.99 1.67 9.12
C LYS A 30 21.19 2.95 9.32
N GLY A 31 19.91 2.83 9.70
CA GLY A 31 19.01 3.97 9.88
C GLY A 31 18.44 4.46 8.57
N ASN A 32 18.16 3.55 7.63
CA ASN A 32 17.47 3.86 6.37
C ASN A 32 16.61 2.70 5.83
N GLU A 33 16.45 1.63 6.60
CA GLU A 33 15.81 0.39 6.17
C GLU A 33 14.33 0.58 5.87
N ALA A 34 13.62 1.34 6.71
CA ALA A 34 12.21 1.63 6.45
C ALA A 34 12.06 2.44 5.16
N ALA A 35 12.89 3.47 4.97
CA ALA A 35 12.86 4.28 3.75
C ALA A 35 13.23 3.46 2.50
N VAL A 36 14.22 2.57 2.58
CA VAL A 36 14.61 1.68 1.47
C VAL A 36 13.49 0.70 1.13
N SER A 37 12.92 0.04 2.14
CA SER A 37 11.79 -0.88 1.97
C SER A 37 10.60 -0.17 1.30
N LEU A 38 10.28 1.05 1.74
CA LEU A 38 9.19 1.83 1.16
C LEU A 38 9.46 2.30 -0.27
N ASN A 39 10.69 2.73 -0.59
CA ASN A 39 11.06 3.11 -1.96
C ASN A 39 10.93 1.93 -2.93
N ASN A 40 11.31 0.72 -2.49
CA ASN A 40 11.10 -0.50 -3.29
C ASN A 40 9.61 -0.79 -3.50
N LYS A 41 8.78 -0.60 -2.46
CA LYS A 41 7.31 -0.71 -2.58
C LYS A 41 6.77 0.32 -3.58
N ILE A 42 7.19 1.58 -3.51
CA ILE A 42 6.80 2.65 -4.45
C ILE A 42 7.14 2.26 -5.88
N LEU A 43 8.38 1.82 -6.14
CA LEU A 43 8.80 1.40 -7.48
C LEU A 43 7.93 0.26 -8.01
N TYR A 44 7.64 -0.74 -7.18
CA TYR A 44 6.75 -1.83 -7.55
C TYR A 44 5.32 -1.35 -7.86
N LEU A 45 4.79 -0.41 -7.09
CA LEU A 45 3.46 0.17 -7.33
C LEU A 45 3.41 0.97 -8.63
N GLU A 46 4.43 1.79 -8.91
CA GLU A 46 4.54 2.55 -10.17
C GLU A 46 4.64 1.60 -11.38
N GLN A 47 5.46 0.56 -11.29
CA GLN A 47 5.55 -0.46 -12.35
C GLN A 47 4.22 -1.21 -12.54
N SER A 48 3.50 -1.49 -11.45
CA SER A 48 2.19 -2.14 -11.50
C SER A 48 1.13 -1.25 -12.16
N LEU A 49 1.10 0.04 -11.81
CA LEU A 49 0.23 1.02 -12.47
C LEU A 49 0.50 1.09 -13.97
N GLU A 50 1.76 1.14 -14.39
CA GLU A 50 2.10 1.16 -15.81
C GLU A 50 1.66 -0.13 -16.54
N LYS A 51 1.71 -1.29 -15.89
CA LYS A 51 1.14 -2.53 -16.42
C LYS A 51 -0.38 -2.43 -16.56
N VAL A 52 -1.07 -1.95 -15.52
CA VAL A 52 -2.54 -1.77 -15.55
C VAL A 52 -2.96 -0.86 -16.70
N LYS A 53 -2.29 0.29 -16.88
CA LYS A 53 -2.57 1.23 -17.98
C LYS A 53 -2.42 0.57 -19.36
N LYS A 54 -1.49 -0.37 -19.51
CA LYS A 54 -1.21 -1.09 -20.76
C LYS A 54 -2.12 -2.29 -21.02
N LEU A 55 -2.92 -2.74 -20.04
CA LEU A 55 -3.85 -3.85 -20.24
C LEU A 55 -4.89 -3.49 -21.31
N SER A 56 -5.12 -4.38 -22.27
CA SER A 56 -6.28 -4.29 -23.14
C SER A 56 -7.55 -4.61 -22.35
N ALA A 57 -8.59 -3.82 -22.54
CA ALA A 57 -9.91 -4.06 -21.96
C ALA A 57 -10.94 -3.85 -23.08
N SER A 58 -11.50 -4.95 -23.58
CA SER A 58 -12.44 -4.93 -24.71
C SER A 58 -13.89 -4.94 -24.22
N GLY A 59 -14.16 -5.64 -23.12
CA GLY A 59 -15.45 -5.63 -22.44
C GLY A 59 -15.68 -4.38 -21.60
N GLU A 60 -16.95 -4.01 -21.40
CA GLU A 60 -17.32 -2.88 -20.53
C GLU A 60 -16.89 -3.12 -19.08
N GLU A 61 -17.06 -4.34 -18.57
CA GLU A 61 -16.64 -4.73 -17.23
C GLU A 61 -15.13 -4.68 -17.04
N GLU A 62 -14.37 -5.18 -18.02
CA GLU A 62 -12.90 -5.11 -18.02
C GLU A 62 -12.42 -3.66 -17.97
N LYS A 63 -13.08 -2.76 -18.70
CA LYS A 63 -12.77 -1.32 -18.68
C LYS A 63 -13.03 -0.72 -17.31
N GLN A 64 -14.14 -1.08 -16.67
CA GLN A 64 -14.49 -0.61 -15.33
C GLN A 64 -13.50 -1.14 -14.27
N ILE A 65 -13.15 -2.42 -14.32
CA ILE A 65 -12.15 -3.02 -13.41
C ILE A 65 -10.79 -2.33 -13.60
N LYS A 66 -10.36 -2.14 -14.85
CA LYS A 66 -9.12 -1.43 -15.18
C LYS A 66 -9.14 0.00 -14.64
N ALA A 67 -10.24 0.74 -14.83
CA ALA A 67 -10.39 2.11 -14.36
C ALA A 67 -10.33 2.20 -12.82
N LEU A 68 -11.05 1.33 -12.11
CA LEU A 68 -11.02 1.26 -10.64
C LEU A 68 -9.63 0.89 -10.12
N SER A 69 -8.95 -0.05 -10.77
CA SER A 69 -7.57 -0.42 -10.43
C SER A 69 -6.63 0.77 -10.61
N GLN A 70 -6.70 1.46 -11.75
CA GLN A 70 -5.90 2.65 -12.01
C GLN A 70 -6.16 3.74 -10.97
N GLN A 71 -7.42 4.05 -10.68
CA GLN A 71 -7.81 5.04 -9.68
C GLN A 71 -7.25 4.72 -8.30
N LEU A 72 -7.26 3.45 -7.91
CA LEU A 72 -6.74 2.99 -6.64
C LEU A 72 -5.21 3.19 -6.55
N TYR A 73 -4.47 2.84 -7.60
CA TYR A 73 -3.02 3.09 -7.65
C TYR A 73 -2.69 4.59 -7.62
N GLU A 74 -3.40 5.39 -8.41
CA GLU A 74 -3.20 6.85 -8.47
C GLU A 74 -3.57 7.55 -7.16
N LEU A 75 -4.49 6.98 -6.37
CA LEU A 75 -4.79 7.44 -5.02
C LEU A 75 -3.63 7.17 -4.06
N VAL A 76 -3.07 5.96 -4.05
CA VAL A 76 -2.13 5.54 -3.00
C VAL A 76 -0.68 5.95 -3.28
N ILE A 77 -0.23 5.93 -4.53
CA ILE A 77 1.19 6.19 -4.89
C ILE A 77 1.67 7.55 -4.36
N PRO A 78 0.95 8.67 -4.53
CA PRO A 78 1.37 9.96 -3.97
C PRO A 78 1.51 9.91 -2.45
N VAL A 79 0.61 9.20 -1.76
CA VAL A 79 0.63 9.08 -0.30
C VAL A 79 1.82 8.23 0.18
N TYR A 80 2.17 7.20 -0.59
CA TYR A 80 3.40 6.44 -0.34
C TYR A 80 4.66 7.30 -0.51
N LYS A 81 4.73 8.11 -1.57
CA LYS A 81 5.90 8.97 -1.89
C LYS A 81 6.08 10.12 -0.91
N ASN A 82 5.00 10.58 -0.29
CA ASN A 82 5.00 11.71 0.62
C ASN A 82 4.88 11.24 2.08
N GLU A 83 3.65 11.03 2.55
CA GLU A 83 3.34 10.82 3.97
C GLU A 83 3.99 9.55 4.53
N TYR A 84 3.89 8.41 3.85
CA TYR A 84 4.54 7.19 4.33
C TYR A 84 6.06 7.26 4.23
N LEU A 85 6.63 7.94 3.24
CA LEU A 85 8.08 8.09 3.15
C LEU A 85 8.62 8.99 4.26
N ALA A 86 7.87 10.04 4.61
CA ALA A 86 8.17 10.85 5.79
C ALA A 86 8.06 10.01 7.08
N TYR A 87 7.02 9.17 7.21
CA TYR A 87 6.86 8.26 8.35
C TYR A 87 8.01 7.24 8.44
N ALA A 88 8.42 6.66 7.32
CA ALA A 88 9.54 5.72 7.26
C ALA A 88 10.85 6.37 7.71
N LYS A 89 11.15 7.58 7.24
CA LYS A 89 12.31 8.37 7.68
C LYS A 89 12.25 8.69 9.18
N LEU A 90 11.06 8.96 9.73
CA LEU A 90 10.86 9.16 11.16
C LEU A 90 11.10 7.87 11.96
N CYS A 91 10.74 6.71 11.41
CA CYS A 91 11.06 5.42 12.02
C CYS A 91 12.57 5.15 12.02
N ASP A 92 13.22 5.39 10.89
CA ASP A 92 14.66 5.21 10.70
C ASP A 92 15.47 6.08 11.67
N SER A 93 15.04 7.33 11.89
CA SER A 93 15.67 8.26 12.84
C SER A 93 15.29 8.06 14.30
N LYS A 94 14.53 7.00 14.62
CA LYS A 94 14.03 6.70 15.97
C LYS A 94 13.21 7.85 16.58
N GLY A 95 12.44 8.54 15.74
CA GLY A 95 11.52 9.59 16.15
C GLY A 95 10.50 9.15 17.19
N SER A 96 9.94 10.13 17.91
CA SER A 96 9.05 9.88 19.05
C SER A 96 7.77 9.13 18.66
N ARG A 97 7.25 8.36 19.61
CA ARG A 97 6.00 7.60 19.40
C ARG A 97 4.81 8.52 19.09
N ALA A 98 4.71 9.65 19.78
CA ALA A 98 3.64 10.63 19.56
C ALA A 98 3.63 11.17 18.12
N ALA A 99 4.81 11.54 17.58
CA ALA A 99 4.91 12.04 16.20
C ALA A 99 4.55 10.95 15.17
N LYS A 100 4.98 9.71 15.41
CA LYS A 100 4.63 8.55 14.57
C LYS A 100 3.12 8.30 14.55
N ASP A 101 2.49 8.27 15.72
CA ASP A 101 1.05 8.01 15.85
C ASP A 101 0.22 9.14 15.23
N GLU A 102 0.63 10.40 15.38
CA GLU A 102 -0.03 11.54 14.74
C GLU A 102 0.02 11.46 13.21
N MET A 103 1.17 11.11 12.63
CA MET A 103 1.29 10.95 11.17
C MET A 103 0.36 9.86 10.63
N ILE A 104 0.32 8.69 11.29
CA ILE A 104 -0.54 7.58 10.85
C ILE A 104 -2.02 7.91 11.01
N LYS A 105 -2.40 8.57 12.11
CA LYS A 105 -3.76 9.09 12.31
C LYS A 105 -4.16 10.03 11.18
N ASN A 106 -3.30 11.00 10.85
CA ASN A 106 -3.55 11.95 9.76
C ASN A 106 -3.72 11.26 8.39
N ILE A 107 -2.94 10.21 8.11
CA ILE A 107 -3.10 9.42 6.87
C ILE A 107 -4.45 8.70 6.87
N ALA A 108 -4.81 8.05 7.98
CA ALA A 108 -6.07 7.32 8.11
C ALA A 108 -7.28 8.24 7.93
N GLU A 109 -7.28 9.40 8.59
CA GLU A 109 -8.37 10.39 8.51
C GLU A 109 -8.52 11.00 7.11
N LYS A 110 -7.40 11.29 6.44
CA LYS A 110 -7.42 11.92 5.11
C LYS A 110 -7.77 10.96 3.97
N TYR A 111 -7.31 9.71 4.05
CA TYR A 111 -7.32 8.81 2.90
C TYR A 111 -8.06 7.49 3.14
N GLY A 112 -8.28 7.09 4.40
CA GLY A 112 -8.81 5.77 4.76
C GLY A 112 -10.16 5.47 4.11
N ALA A 113 -11.16 6.33 4.33
CA ALA A 113 -12.51 6.13 3.80
C ALA A 113 -12.54 6.06 2.26
N ARG A 114 -11.79 6.94 1.58
CA ARG A 114 -11.71 6.96 0.12
C ARG A 114 -11.01 5.71 -0.43
N PHE A 115 -9.94 5.28 0.24
CA PHE A 115 -9.26 4.04 -0.11
C PHE A 115 -10.20 2.84 0.04
N GLU A 116 -10.85 2.69 1.20
CA GLU A 116 -11.76 1.57 1.48
C GLU A 116 -12.89 1.51 0.45
N GLN A 117 -13.54 2.65 0.15
CA GLN A 117 -14.58 2.72 -0.86
C GLN A 117 -14.07 2.26 -2.24
N THR A 118 -12.91 2.75 -2.67
CA THR A 118 -12.35 2.43 -4.00
C THR A 118 -11.89 0.96 -4.06
N PHE A 119 -11.25 0.48 -3.00
CA PHE A 119 -10.80 -0.90 -2.87
C PHE A 119 -11.97 -1.87 -2.88
N ASN A 120 -13.01 -1.62 -2.08
CA ASN A 120 -14.19 -2.48 -2.02
C ASN A 120 -14.93 -2.49 -3.37
N ALA A 121 -15.08 -1.35 -4.04
CA ALA A 121 -15.69 -1.30 -5.37
C ALA A 121 -14.91 -2.15 -6.40
N LEU A 122 -13.57 -2.08 -6.39
CA LEU A 122 -12.71 -2.91 -7.24
C LEU A 122 -12.86 -4.39 -6.90
N MET A 123 -12.84 -4.75 -5.61
CA MET A 123 -12.94 -6.13 -5.15
C MET A 123 -14.29 -6.76 -5.53
N GLU A 124 -15.39 -6.05 -5.33
CA GLU A 124 -16.72 -6.56 -5.70
C GLU A 124 -16.83 -6.76 -7.21
N LYS A 125 -16.39 -5.80 -8.03
CA LYS A 125 -16.33 -5.97 -9.49
C LYS A 125 -15.46 -7.15 -9.92
N GLY A 126 -14.28 -7.28 -9.31
CA GLY A 126 -13.36 -8.39 -9.60
C GLY A 126 -13.93 -9.75 -9.24
N LYS A 127 -14.65 -9.87 -8.11
CA LYS A 127 -15.33 -11.10 -7.70
C LYS A 127 -16.45 -11.48 -8.66
N THR A 128 -17.29 -10.52 -9.06
CA THR A 128 -18.37 -10.74 -10.04
C THR A 128 -17.81 -11.26 -11.35
N TYR A 129 -16.82 -10.55 -11.92
CA TYR A 129 -16.17 -10.95 -13.17
C TYR A 129 -15.53 -12.34 -13.06
N ALA A 130 -14.80 -12.61 -11.98
CA ALA A 130 -14.18 -13.91 -11.77
C ALA A 130 -15.23 -15.05 -11.72
N HIS A 131 -16.36 -14.82 -11.05
CA HIS A 131 -17.45 -15.79 -10.99
C HIS A 131 -18.06 -16.06 -12.37
N GLU A 132 -18.44 -15.00 -13.11
CA GLU A 132 -19.08 -15.12 -14.43
C GLU A 132 -18.17 -15.78 -15.47
N HIS A 133 -16.86 -15.57 -15.36
CA HIS A 133 -15.85 -16.14 -16.25
C HIS A 133 -15.24 -17.45 -15.73
N ASN A 134 -15.76 -18.04 -14.64
CA ASN A 134 -15.26 -19.27 -14.02
C ASN A 134 -13.75 -19.20 -13.67
N ILE A 135 -13.26 -18.02 -13.30
CA ILE A 135 -11.87 -17.79 -12.87
C ILE A 135 -11.79 -18.11 -11.38
N GLN A 136 -11.04 -19.16 -11.03
CA GLN A 136 -10.81 -19.51 -9.64
C GLN A 136 -9.78 -18.57 -9.00
N VAL A 137 -10.24 -17.68 -8.13
CA VAL A 137 -9.39 -16.74 -7.39
C VAL A 137 -9.40 -17.09 -5.90
N ASN A 138 -8.21 -17.16 -5.29
CA ASN A 138 -8.09 -17.19 -3.83
C ASN A 138 -8.06 -15.76 -3.30
N TRP A 139 -9.16 -15.34 -2.68
CA TRP A 139 -9.31 -13.98 -2.17
C TRP A 139 -8.65 -13.71 -0.82
N GLY A 140 -8.08 -14.75 -0.18
CA GLY A 140 -7.58 -14.67 1.20
C GLY A 140 -8.73 -14.58 2.20
N LYS A 141 -8.80 -15.55 3.11
CA LYS A 141 -9.53 -15.40 4.37
C LYS A 141 -8.55 -14.98 5.45
#